data_AF-A0A0D2GS44-F1
#
_entry.id   AF-A0A0D2GS44-F1
#
_cell.length_a   1.000
_cell.length_b   1.000
_cell.length_c   1.000
_cell.angle_alpha   90.00
_cell.angle_beta   90.00
_cell.angle_gamma   90.00
#
_symmetry.space_group_name_H-M   'P 1'
#
loop_
_entity.id
_entity.type
_entity.pdbx_description
1 polymer ?
#
loop_
_entity_poly.entity_id
_entity_poly.type
_entity_poly.pdbx_seq_one_letter_code
_entity_poly.pdbx_strand_id
1 'polypeptide(L)'
;MADTRCANPELQLDVDLMMLEYTFYHATQAQFDFLFSGCQDEDKAAEATRLLTIFDSFIRLFAQDHPSYEKTPEFHLNVKILELLVLLSSRSTGLQQQFSPDMSKKLHDETVENLKARRRWLIAHQRQAQRRGKQLAGSDATDVTDDVEILIYNSWTRHKSGSSVSSHPSPSDFLPRFLDLLTRFMEISAEIAALRGTPEEKWMQIACEFMLQASLESIRIRLRDSGNEDMFLPRLDDCFAWGYFDAPDELIGPDDQAHVDEELAFFNHLFRAPTNDGAVDESPPRENPTWTKLRNEYLSEFHIADDASASSQTWRVDRLAQKYPPESFQDQLVQFLKNAWDLAMVNKPVLVQIEEGHLKSLGVEGAEFDDFMVRVGLREDLNGSLKLKL
;
A
#
# COMPACT_ATOMS: atom_id res chain seq x y z
N MET A 1 -6.13 5.82 -51.85
CA MET A 1 -5.90 7.15 -51.26
C MET A 1 -5.65 6.91 -49.79
N ALA A 2 -4.43 7.19 -49.31
CA ALA A 2 -4.14 7.05 -47.89
C ALA A 2 -4.98 8.08 -47.12
N ASP A 3 -5.68 7.63 -46.10
CA ASP A 3 -6.45 8.49 -45.21
C ASP A 3 -5.46 9.37 -44.43
N THR A 4 -5.27 10.61 -44.87
CA THR A 4 -4.36 11.59 -44.25
C THR A 4 -5.07 12.44 -43.20
N ARG A 5 -6.18 11.97 -42.64
CA ARG A 5 -6.85 12.61 -41.51
C ARG A 5 -5.98 12.43 -40.26
N CYS A 6 -5.03 13.34 -40.06
CA CYS A 6 -4.39 13.51 -38.76
C CYS A 6 -5.45 14.01 -37.77
N ALA A 7 -5.43 13.47 -36.55
CA ALA A 7 -6.21 14.03 -35.44
C ALA A 7 -5.89 15.53 -35.31
N ASN A 8 -6.87 16.34 -34.92
CA ASN A 8 -6.62 17.74 -34.62
C ASN A 8 -5.54 17.78 -33.51
N PRO A 9 -4.36 18.39 -33.76
CA PRO A 9 -3.29 18.41 -32.78
C PRO A 9 -3.71 19.08 -31.46
N GLU A 10 -4.71 19.97 -31.50
CA GLU A 10 -5.28 20.61 -30.31
C GLU A 10 -6.04 19.63 -29.40
N LEU A 11 -6.52 18.50 -29.93
CA LEU A 11 -7.26 17.47 -29.19
C LEU A 11 -6.39 16.26 -28.83
N GLN A 12 -5.12 16.25 -29.23
CA GLN A 12 -4.24 15.10 -29.06
C GLN A 12 -4.05 14.76 -27.56
N LEU A 13 -3.84 15.77 -26.72
CA LEU A 13 -3.71 15.59 -25.28
C LEU A 13 -4.96 14.96 -24.66
N ASP A 14 -6.15 15.45 -25.02
CA ASP A 14 -7.41 14.94 -24.48
C ASP A 14 -7.63 13.47 -24.85
N VAL A 15 -7.33 13.11 -26.11
CA VAL A 15 -7.41 11.72 -26.59
C VAL A 15 -6.41 10.83 -25.85
N ASP A 16 -5.17 11.28 -25.71
CA ASP A 16 -4.13 10.52 -25.03
C ASP A 16 -4.43 10.34 -23.53
N LEU A 17 -5.00 11.36 -22.90
CA LEU A 17 -5.45 11.29 -21.50
C LEU A 17 -6.61 10.31 -21.34
N MET A 18 -7.61 10.35 -22.22
CA MET A 18 -8.72 9.40 -22.22
C MET A 18 -8.23 7.95 -22.37
N MET A 19 -7.25 7.70 -23.25
CA MET A 19 -6.64 6.37 -23.41
C MET A 19 -5.85 5.96 -22.17
N LEU A 20 -5.10 6.88 -21.56
CA LEU A 20 -4.35 6.61 -20.33
C LEU A 20 -5.29 6.21 -19.19
N GLU A 21 -6.34 6.98 -18.94
CA GLU A 21 -7.33 6.69 -17.90
C GLU A 21 -8.05 5.36 -18.15
N TYR A 22 -8.41 5.08 -19.40
CA TYR A 22 -9.07 3.83 -19.80
C TYR A 22 -8.19 2.60 -19.57
N THR A 23 -6.94 2.65 -20.06
CA THR A 23 -6.00 1.54 -19.89
C THR A 23 -5.65 1.32 -18.42
N PHE A 24 -5.51 2.41 -17.65
CA PHE A 24 -5.28 2.37 -16.22
C PHE A 24 -6.44 1.74 -15.45
N TYR A 25 -7.67 2.12 -15.75
CA TYR A 25 -8.87 1.56 -15.13
C TYR A 25 -8.99 0.05 -15.36
N HIS A 26 -8.84 -0.39 -16.61
CA HIS A 26 -8.92 -1.81 -16.95
C HIS A 26 -7.78 -2.63 -16.34
N ALA A 27 -6.55 -2.10 -16.34
CA ALA A 27 -5.42 -2.75 -15.66
C ALA A 27 -5.69 -2.93 -14.16
N THR A 28 -6.21 -1.89 -13.49
CA THR A 28 -6.54 -1.94 -12.06
C THR A 28 -7.68 -2.90 -11.76
N GLN A 29 -8.76 -2.85 -12.55
CA GLN A 29 -9.89 -3.75 -12.40
C GLN A 29 -9.48 -5.22 -12.58
N ALA A 30 -8.66 -5.52 -13.59
CA ALA A 30 -8.20 -6.88 -13.83
C ALA A 30 -7.32 -7.42 -12.68
N GLN A 31 -6.50 -6.58 -12.03
CA GLN A 31 -5.76 -6.97 -10.84
C GLN A 31 -6.69 -7.31 -9.67
N PHE A 32 -7.75 -6.52 -9.45
CA PHE A 32 -8.78 -6.86 -8.47
C PHE A 32 -9.46 -8.19 -8.78
N ASP A 33 -9.91 -8.39 -10.03
CA ASP A 33 -10.62 -9.60 -10.45
C ASP A 33 -9.76 -10.86 -10.28
N PHE A 34 -8.45 -10.76 -10.51
CA PHE A 34 -7.47 -11.82 -10.27
C PHE A 34 -7.25 -12.08 -8.77
N LEU A 35 -7.12 -11.03 -7.95
CA LEU A 35 -6.94 -11.19 -6.51
C LEU A 35 -8.19 -11.78 -5.84
N PHE A 36 -9.39 -11.36 -6.25
CA PHE A 36 -10.66 -11.90 -5.77
C PHE A 36 -10.93 -13.36 -6.21
N SER A 37 -10.21 -13.87 -7.21
CA SER A 37 -10.27 -15.29 -7.57
C SER A 37 -9.35 -16.18 -6.72
N GLY A 38 -8.72 -15.61 -5.67
CA GLY A 38 -7.73 -16.32 -4.85
C GLY A 38 -6.42 -16.57 -5.59
N CYS A 39 -6.16 -15.82 -6.67
CA CYS A 39 -4.98 -15.95 -7.52
C CYS A 39 -4.78 -17.34 -8.15
N GLN A 40 -5.86 -18.10 -8.35
CA GLN A 40 -5.83 -19.43 -8.96
C GLN A 40 -6.28 -19.45 -10.43
N ASP A 41 -6.89 -18.37 -10.91
CA ASP A 41 -7.48 -18.29 -12.25
C ASP A 41 -6.43 -17.82 -13.27
N GLU A 42 -5.88 -18.75 -14.05
CA GLU A 42 -4.84 -18.48 -15.05
C GLU A 42 -5.29 -17.51 -16.15
N ASP A 43 -6.56 -17.58 -16.56
CA ASP A 43 -7.11 -16.70 -17.60
C ASP A 43 -7.16 -15.25 -17.10
N LYS A 44 -7.65 -15.05 -15.87
CA LYS A 44 -7.63 -13.73 -15.22
C LYS A 44 -6.22 -13.20 -15.01
N ALA A 45 -5.29 -14.08 -14.68
CA ALA A 45 -3.91 -13.69 -14.45
C ALA A 45 -3.19 -13.26 -15.75
N ALA A 46 -3.43 -13.99 -16.84
CA ALA A 46 -2.95 -13.64 -18.17
C ALA A 46 -3.55 -12.29 -18.62
N GLU A 47 -4.84 -12.09 -18.39
CA GLU A 47 -5.53 -10.85 -18.72
C GLU A 47 -5.01 -9.66 -17.91
N ALA A 48 -4.85 -9.84 -16.59
CA ALA A 48 -4.31 -8.81 -15.70
C ALA A 48 -2.87 -8.41 -16.10
N THR A 49 -2.05 -9.39 -16.50
CA THR A 49 -0.68 -9.13 -17.01
C THR A 49 -0.71 -8.41 -18.37
N ARG A 50 -1.60 -8.82 -19.27
CA ARG A 50 -1.76 -8.20 -20.60
C ARG A 50 -2.17 -6.73 -20.48
N LEU A 51 -3.19 -6.43 -19.67
CA LEU A 51 -3.69 -5.07 -19.47
C LEU A 51 -2.67 -4.19 -18.74
N LEU A 52 -1.94 -4.73 -17.76
CA LEU A 52 -0.83 -4.02 -17.12
C LEU A 52 0.28 -3.66 -18.12
N THR A 53 0.64 -4.57 -19.02
CA THR A 53 1.65 -4.33 -20.07
C THR A 53 1.20 -3.24 -21.04
N ILE A 54 -0.09 -3.22 -21.39
CA ILE A 54 -0.68 -2.17 -22.24
C ILE A 54 -0.59 -0.81 -21.52
N PHE A 55 -1.03 -0.75 -20.26
CA PHE A 55 -0.95 0.48 -19.47
C PHE A 55 0.50 0.99 -19.32
N ASP A 56 1.44 0.12 -18.97
CA ASP A 56 2.86 0.46 -18.83
C ASP A 56 3.47 0.99 -20.16
N SER A 57 3.06 0.44 -21.29
CA SER A 57 3.46 0.97 -22.60
C SER A 57 2.87 2.36 -22.85
N PHE A 58 1.57 2.54 -22.57
CA PHE A 58 0.88 3.81 -22.78
C PHE A 58 1.36 4.93 -21.87
N ILE A 59 1.60 4.67 -20.58
CA ILE A 59 2.08 5.71 -19.65
C ILE A 59 3.48 6.22 -20.04
N ARG A 60 4.34 5.37 -20.60
CA ARG A 60 5.66 5.76 -21.12
C ARG A 60 5.54 6.65 -22.36
N LEU A 61 4.68 6.26 -23.31
CA LEU A 61 4.41 7.06 -24.51
C LEU A 61 3.79 8.41 -24.12
N PHE A 62 2.78 8.39 -23.26
CA PHE A 62 2.14 9.61 -22.75
C PHE A 62 3.15 10.55 -22.09
N ALA A 63 4.05 10.03 -21.24
CA ALA A 63 5.08 10.83 -20.58
C ALA A 63 6.11 11.41 -21.57
N GLN A 64 6.38 10.72 -22.67
CA GLN A 64 7.28 11.18 -23.74
C GLN A 64 6.62 12.29 -24.57
N ASP A 65 5.35 12.13 -24.91
CA ASP A 65 4.62 13.05 -25.79
C ASP A 65 4.11 14.29 -25.04
N HIS A 66 3.82 14.15 -23.74
CA HIS A 66 3.28 15.22 -22.87
C HIS A 66 4.14 15.45 -21.63
N PRO A 67 5.42 15.86 -21.76
CA PRO A 67 6.36 15.97 -20.63
C PRO A 67 5.99 17.10 -19.64
N SER A 68 5.19 18.08 -20.08
CA SER A 68 4.70 19.18 -19.23
C SER A 68 3.39 18.86 -18.52
N TYR A 69 2.79 17.69 -18.76
CA TYR A 69 1.53 17.32 -18.13
C TYR A 69 1.76 16.91 -16.66
N GLU A 70 1.19 17.68 -15.75
CA GLU A 70 1.18 17.37 -14.32
C GLU A 70 0.00 16.43 -14.02
N LYS A 71 0.31 15.29 -13.41
CA LYS A 71 -0.71 14.29 -13.04
C LYS A 71 -1.41 14.73 -11.76
N THR A 72 -2.71 14.45 -11.66
CA THR A 72 -3.48 14.84 -10.48
C THR A 72 -3.10 13.98 -9.25
N PRO A 73 -3.27 14.50 -8.02
CA PRO A 73 -3.06 13.71 -6.80
C PRO A 73 -3.87 12.41 -6.77
N GLU A 74 -5.11 12.43 -7.27
CA GLU A 74 -5.97 11.25 -7.35
C GLU A 74 -5.39 10.19 -8.29
N PHE A 75 -4.80 10.61 -9.42
CA PHE A 75 -4.12 9.69 -10.32
C PHE A 75 -2.92 9.03 -9.62
N HIS A 76 -2.14 9.80 -8.86
CA HIS A 76 -1.01 9.28 -8.09
C HIS A 76 -1.44 8.25 -7.04
N LEU A 77 -2.47 8.56 -6.23
CA LEU A 77 -3.04 7.62 -5.28
C LEU A 77 -3.47 6.32 -5.96
N ASN A 78 -4.18 6.43 -7.08
CA ASN A 78 -4.63 5.25 -7.81
C ASN A 78 -3.46 4.42 -8.35
N VAL A 79 -2.40 5.05 -8.86
CA VAL A 79 -1.18 4.34 -9.29
C VAL A 79 -0.53 3.60 -8.13
N LYS A 80 -0.47 4.20 -6.92
CA LYS A 80 0.02 3.51 -5.72
C LYS A 80 -0.83 2.28 -5.37
N ILE A 81 -2.15 2.39 -5.49
CA ILE A 81 -3.06 1.25 -5.31
C ILE A 81 -2.75 0.16 -6.34
N LEU A 82 -2.65 0.50 -7.62
CA LEU A 82 -2.30 -0.47 -8.67
C LEU A 82 -0.95 -1.15 -8.38
N GLU A 83 0.07 -0.39 -8.01
CA GLU A 83 1.38 -0.92 -7.67
C GLU A 83 1.30 -1.90 -6.48
N LEU A 84 0.55 -1.55 -5.42
CA LEU A 84 0.33 -2.44 -4.29
C LEU A 84 -0.39 -3.73 -4.70
N LEU A 85 -1.40 -3.66 -5.57
CA LEU A 85 -2.12 -4.83 -6.08
C LEU A 85 -1.20 -5.74 -6.91
N VAL A 86 -0.36 -5.17 -7.77
CA VAL A 86 0.62 -5.92 -8.58
C VAL A 86 1.66 -6.62 -7.69
N LEU A 87 2.20 -5.91 -6.69
CA LEU A 87 3.14 -6.51 -5.75
C LEU A 87 2.47 -7.61 -4.91
N LEU A 88 1.22 -7.42 -4.49
CA LEU A 88 0.45 -8.43 -3.77
C LEU A 88 0.16 -9.67 -4.64
N SER A 89 -0.24 -9.46 -5.89
CA SER A 89 -0.54 -10.55 -6.83
C SER A 89 0.71 -11.35 -7.20
N SER A 90 1.87 -10.71 -7.33
CA SER A 90 3.17 -11.36 -7.57
C SER A 90 3.62 -12.33 -6.47
N ARG A 91 3.07 -12.19 -5.26
CA ARG A 91 3.36 -13.09 -4.13
C ARG A 91 2.56 -14.39 -4.19
N SER A 92 1.49 -14.44 -4.98
CA SER A 92 0.62 -15.61 -5.05
C SER A 92 1.20 -16.68 -5.97
N THR A 93 1.21 -17.92 -5.47
CA THR A 93 2.06 -19.08 -5.85
C THR A 93 1.96 -19.62 -7.28
N GLY A 94 1.24 -18.97 -8.20
CA GLY A 94 1.05 -19.45 -9.59
C GLY A 94 1.88 -18.71 -10.64
N LEU A 95 2.24 -17.45 -10.37
CA LEU A 95 2.96 -16.60 -11.32
C LEU A 95 4.06 -15.90 -10.55
N GLN A 96 5.25 -16.51 -10.52
CA GLN A 96 6.46 -15.72 -10.31
C GLN A 96 6.57 -14.78 -11.51
N GLN A 97 5.90 -13.62 -11.43
CA GLN A 97 6.18 -12.51 -12.31
C GLN A 97 7.64 -12.17 -12.04
N GLN A 98 8.49 -12.48 -13.02
CA GLN A 98 9.88 -12.09 -12.97
C GLN A 98 9.94 -10.59 -13.09
N PHE A 99 10.10 -9.92 -11.95
CA PHE A 99 10.41 -8.51 -11.94
C PHE A 99 11.71 -8.27 -12.70
N SER A 100 11.76 -7.15 -13.42
CA SER A 100 13.01 -6.69 -14.02
C SER A 100 14.08 -6.56 -12.92
N PRO A 101 15.36 -6.89 -13.18
CA PRO A 101 16.44 -6.70 -12.22
C PRO A 101 16.48 -5.28 -11.62
N ASP A 102 16.13 -4.26 -12.43
CA ASP A 102 16.06 -2.88 -11.99
C ASP A 102 14.94 -2.64 -10.97
N MET A 103 13.78 -3.27 -11.15
CA MET A 103 12.65 -3.18 -10.22
C MET A 103 12.95 -3.93 -8.92
N SER A 104 13.54 -5.13 -9.00
CA SER A 104 13.97 -5.87 -7.81
C SER A 104 15.01 -5.08 -7.00
N LYS A 105 15.96 -4.42 -7.68
CA LYS A 105 16.92 -3.54 -7.02
C LYS A 105 16.23 -2.34 -6.38
N LYS A 106 15.31 -1.68 -7.09
CA LYS A 106 14.56 -0.53 -6.55
C LYS A 106 13.77 -0.92 -5.30
N LEU A 107 13.05 -2.05 -5.34
CA LEU A 107 12.32 -2.57 -4.19
C LEU A 107 13.26 -2.85 -3.03
N HIS A 108 14.42 -3.46 -3.29
CA HIS A 108 15.42 -3.72 -2.24
C HIS A 108 15.93 -2.41 -1.60
N ASP A 109 16.30 -1.43 -2.42
CA ASP A 109 16.77 -0.12 -1.94
C ASP A 109 15.67 0.57 -1.10
N GLU A 110 14.41 0.52 -1.55
CA GLU A 110 13.24 0.99 -0.80
C GLU A 110 13.07 0.25 0.54
N THR A 111 13.17 -1.08 0.56
CA THR A 111 13.11 -1.89 1.80
C THR A 111 14.16 -1.42 2.82
N VAL A 112 15.39 -1.19 2.35
CA VAL A 112 16.50 -0.78 3.21
C VAL A 112 16.24 0.60 3.83
N GLU A 113 15.77 1.56 3.03
CA GLU A 113 15.43 2.90 3.53
C GLU A 113 14.24 2.88 4.49
N ASN A 114 13.21 2.09 4.18
CA ASN A 114 12.05 1.91 5.05
C ASN A 114 12.45 1.34 6.42
N LEU A 115 13.30 0.31 6.43
CA LEU A 115 13.83 -0.25 7.68
C LEU A 115 14.64 0.78 8.47
N LYS A 116 15.48 1.58 7.81
CA LYS A 116 16.21 2.66 8.49
C LYS A 116 15.26 3.68 9.12
N ALA A 117 14.22 4.09 8.39
CA ALA A 117 13.20 5.02 8.88
C ALA A 117 12.46 4.45 10.10
N ARG A 118 12.03 3.17 10.05
CA ARG A 118 11.38 2.50 11.19
C ARG A 118 12.27 2.43 12.43
N ARG A 119 13.55 2.13 12.24
CA ARG A 119 14.53 2.10 13.34
C ARG A 119 14.78 3.48 13.94
N ARG A 120 14.83 4.53 13.14
CA ARG A 120 14.88 5.93 13.63
C ARG A 120 13.63 6.24 14.46
N TRP A 121 12.45 5.85 13.96
CA TRP A 121 11.19 6.00 14.69
C TRP A 121 11.22 5.31 16.06
N LEU A 122 11.64 4.05 16.13
CA LEU A 122 11.74 3.32 17.41
C LEU A 122 12.67 4.01 18.41
N ILE A 123 13.85 4.47 17.96
CA ILE A 123 14.82 5.17 18.82
C ILE A 123 14.22 6.47 19.36
N ALA A 124 13.55 7.25 18.50
CA ALA A 124 12.94 8.51 18.91
C ALA A 124 11.73 8.28 19.84
N HIS A 125 10.88 7.31 19.53
CA HIS A 125 9.75 6.90 20.37
C HIS A 125 10.23 6.51 21.78
N GLN A 126 11.27 5.68 21.88
CA GLN A 126 11.87 5.30 23.17
C GLN A 126 12.42 6.51 23.94
N ARG A 127 13.08 7.45 23.26
CA ARG A 127 13.56 8.69 23.89
C ARG A 127 12.40 9.55 24.40
N GLN A 128 11.31 9.65 23.66
CA GLN A 128 10.12 10.39 24.06
C GLN A 128 9.46 9.76 25.30
N ALA A 129 9.29 8.43 25.32
CA ALA A 129 8.81 7.68 26.48
C ALA A 129 9.66 7.96 27.72
N GLN A 130 11.00 7.89 27.60
CA GLN A 130 11.93 8.19 28.70
C GLN A 130 11.83 9.64 29.20
N ARG A 131 11.58 10.61 28.31
CA ARG A 131 11.37 12.02 28.71
C ARG A 131 10.06 12.20 29.45
N ARG A 132 8.98 11.57 28.99
CA ARG A 132 7.65 11.61 29.63
C ARG A 132 7.67 10.93 31.00
N GLY A 133 8.28 9.75 31.12
CA GLY A 133 8.43 9.04 32.39
C GLY A 133 9.23 9.82 33.45
N LYS A 134 10.24 10.59 33.02
CA LYS A 134 10.99 11.49 33.93
C LYS A 134 10.21 12.73 34.37
N GLN A 135 9.22 13.17 33.59
CA GLN A 135 8.38 14.33 33.91
C GLN A 135 7.15 13.97 34.77
N LEU A 136 6.63 12.75 34.64
CA LEU A 136 5.46 12.24 35.36
C LEU A 136 5.87 11.26 36.45
N ALA A 137 6.56 11.72 37.49
CA ALA A 137 6.90 10.91 38.67
C ALA A 137 5.68 10.58 39.57
N GLY A 138 4.49 10.34 38.99
CA GLY A 138 3.25 10.12 39.73
C GLY A 138 2.11 9.40 38.99
N SER A 139 2.35 8.73 37.86
CA SER A 139 1.29 7.96 37.16
C SER A 139 1.84 6.66 36.53
N ASP A 140 1.52 5.53 37.16
CA ASP A 140 2.06 4.17 36.91
C ASP A 140 1.61 3.48 35.60
N ALA A 141 0.65 4.01 34.83
CA ALA A 141 -0.04 3.19 33.83
C ALA A 141 0.65 3.06 32.46
N THR A 142 1.40 4.05 31.99
CA THR A 142 2.06 4.03 30.66
C THR A 142 3.46 3.41 30.69
N ASP A 143 4.12 3.41 31.84
CA ASP A 143 5.47 2.84 32.02
C ASP A 143 5.44 1.30 31.86
N VAL A 144 4.37 0.67 32.35
CA VAL A 144 4.18 -0.80 32.30
C VAL A 144 3.96 -1.31 30.88
N THR A 145 3.31 -0.54 30.00
CA THR A 145 3.06 -0.98 28.62
C THR A 145 4.33 -0.98 27.77
N ASP A 146 5.16 0.04 27.91
CA ASP A 146 6.43 0.15 27.17
C ASP A 146 7.41 -0.96 27.59
N ASP A 147 7.43 -1.30 28.89
CA ASP A 147 8.20 -2.43 29.41
C ASP A 147 7.76 -3.77 28.81
N VAL A 148 6.45 -3.99 28.65
CA VAL A 148 5.91 -5.22 28.05
C VAL A 148 6.26 -5.33 26.57
N GLU A 149 6.18 -4.23 25.79
CA GLU A 149 6.59 -4.25 24.38
C GLU A 149 8.07 -4.65 24.23
N ILE A 150 8.94 -4.03 25.02
CA ILE A 150 10.39 -4.30 25.02
C ILE A 150 10.67 -5.76 25.38
N LEU A 151 9.96 -6.33 26.36
CA LEU A 151 10.08 -7.74 26.73
C LEU A 151 9.70 -8.67 25.57
N ILE A 152 8.57 -8.40 24.92
CA ILE A 152 8.13 -9.17 23.74
C ILE A 152 9.20 -9.10 22.65
N TYR A 153 9.67 -7.91 22.26
CA TYR A 153 10.72 -7.77 21.24
C TYR A 153 12.00 -8.52 21.59
N ASN A 154 12.46 -8.43 22.85
CA ASN A 154 13.68 -9.09 23.31
C ASN A 154 13.58 -10.63 23.26
N SER A 155 12.42 -11.19 23.57
CA SER A 155 12.19 -12.65 23.53
C SER A 155 12.38 -13.25 22.14
N TRP A 156 12.12 -12.47 21.08
CA TRP A 156 12.33 -12.89 19.69
C TRP A 156 13.72 -12.56 19.15
N THR A 157 14.52 -11.80 19.89
CA THR A 157 15.84 -11.31 19.42
C THR A 157 17.02 -12.08 20.05
N ARG A 158 16.85 -12.68 21.25
CA ARG A 158 17.96 -13.22 22.07
C ARG A 158 18.60 -14.53 21.58
N HIS A 159 17.99 -15.28 20.67
CA HIS A 159 18.52 -16.59 20.28
C HIS A 159 19.48 -16.52 19.08
N LYS A 160 20.74 -16.14 19.36
CA LYS A 160 21.86 -16.42 18.45
C LYS A 160 22.89 -17.29 19.16
N SER A 161 23.06 -18.52 18.69
CA SER A 161 24.21 -19.35 19.04
C SER A 161 24.55 -20.23 17.85
N GLY A 162 25.74 -20.03 17.29
CA GLY A 162 26.34 -20.93 16.31
C GLY A 162 26.67 -20.27 14.98
N SER A 163 27.97 -20.08 14.76
CA SER A 163 28.60 -19.71 13.50
C SER A 163 28.13 -20.56 12.32
N SER A 164 27.84 -19.92 11.18
CA SER A 164 27.78 -20.61 9.88
C SER A 164 28.25 -19.71 8.75
N VAL A 165 28.78 -20.36 7.72
CA VAL A 165 29.55 -19.82 6.59
C VAL A 165 28.62 -19.14 5.59
N SER A 166 29.11 -18.03 5.02
CA SER A 166 28.41 -17.20 4.05
C SER A 166 28.07 -17.97 2.77
N SER A 167 26.79 -18.04 2.45
CA SER A 167 26.34 -18.04 1.07
C SER A 167 25.70 -16.67 0.83
N HIS A 168 26.21 -15.94 -0.16
CA HIS A 168 25.54 -14.72 -0.61
C HIS A 168 24.24 -15.12 -1.31
N PRO A 169 23.12 -14.43 -1.04
CA PRO A 169 21.90 -14.68 -1.77
C PRO A 169 22.12 -14.33 -3.24
N SER A 170 21.74 -15.24 -4.13
CA SER A 170 21.66 -14.93 -5.55
C SER A 170 20.56 -13.85 -5.74
N PRO A 171 20.82 -12.77 -6.50
CA PRO A 171 19.86 -11.70 -6.77
C PRO A 171 18.56 -12.11 -7.49
N SER A 172 18.36 -13.41 -7.74
CA SER A 172 17.36 -13.97 -8.65
C SER A 172 16.00 -14.29 -8.01
N ASP A 173 15.86 -14.24 -6.67
CA ASP A 173 14.64 -14.66 -5.95
C ASP A 173 14.02 -13.56 -5.08
N PHE A 174 14.12 -12.28 -5.48
CA PHE A 174 13.56 -11.18 -4.69
C PHE A 174 12.03 -11.09 -4.90
N LEU A 175 11.28 -11.80 -4.08
CA LEU A 175 9.83 -11.61 -3.93
C LEU A 175 9.55 -10.42 -2.99
N PRO A 176 8.62 -9.51 -3.33
CA PRO A 176 8.24 -8.41 -2.45
C PRO A 176 7.78 -8.95 -1.11
N ARG A 177 8.27 -8.44 0.02
CA ARG A 177 7.91 -8.91 1.36
C ARG A 177 6.66 -8.19 1.87
N PHE A 178 6.00 -8.76 2.87
CA PHE A 178 4.87 -8.10 3.53
C PHE A 178 5.28 -6.77 4.19
N LEU A 179 6.52 -6.58 4.63
CA LEU A 179 6.97 -5.26 5.11
C LEU A 179 6.96 -4.21 3.99
N ASP A 180 7.37 -4.58 2.78
CA ASP A 180 7.40 -3.67 1.63
C ASP A 180 5.98 -3.24 1.28
N LEU A 181 5.06 -4.20 1.28
CA LEU A 181 3.64 -3.94 1.08
C LEU A 181 3.01 -3.14 2.23
N LEU A 182 3.43 -3.39 3.48
CA LEU A 182 2.92 -2.68 4.66
C LEU A 182 3.23 -1.19 4.56
N THR A 183 4.45 -0.82 4.18
CA THR A 183 4.84 0.59 4.05
C THR A 183 3.96 1.29 3.03
N ARG A 184 3.79 0.68 1.86
CA ARG A 184 2.92 1.19 0.78
C ARG A 184 1.46 1.27 1.19
N PHE A 185 0.97 0.27 1.93
CA PHE A 185 -0.37 0.29 2.51
C PHE A 185 -0.55 1.46 3.49
N MET A 186 0.46 1.77 4.31
CA MET A 186 0.42 2.91 5.24
C MET A 186 0.42 4.25 4.50
N GLU A 187 1.13 4.37 3.37
CA GLU A 187 1.11 5.57 2.53
C GLU A 187 -0.26 5.80 1.92
N ILE A 188 -0.80 4.78 1.25
CA ILE A 188 -2.15 4.80 0.69
C ILE A 188 -3.17 5.12 1.78
N SER A 189 -2.98 4.53 2.96
CA SER A 189 -3.82 4.80 4.12
C SER A 189 -3.79 6.27 4.53
N ALA A 190 -2.60 6.87 4.67
CA ALA A 190 -2.48 8.29 5.00
C ALA A 190 -3.16 9.16 3.93
N GLU A 191 -3.05 8.81 2.64
CA GLU A 191 -3.66 9.56 1.53
C GLU A 191 -5.19 9.50 1.58
N ILE A 192 -5.75 8.31 1.83
CA ILE A 192 -7.19 8.13 2.02
C ILE A 192 -7.68 8.89 3.26
N ALA A 193 -6.89 8.92 4.34
CA ALA A 193 -7.26 9.61 5.57
C ALA A 193 -7.33 11.12 5.35
N ALA A 194 -6.44 11.68 4.52
CA ALA A 194 -6.51 13.09 4.14
C ALA A 194 -7.79 13.42 3.35
N LEU A 195 -8.32 12.46 2.58
CA LEU A 195 -9.55 12.63 1.80
C LEU A 195 -10.83 12.38 2.61
N ARG A 196 -10.82 11.43 3.56
CA ARG A 196 -12.02 10.95 4.27
C ARG A 196 -12.08 11.30 5.75
N GLY A 197 -10.99 11.79 6.32
CA GLY A 197 -10.82 11.96 7.75
C GLY A 197 -10.21 10.74 8.44
N THR A 198 -10.40 10.64 9.76
CA THR A 198 -9.68 9.68 10.59
C THR A 198 -10.05 8.22 10.28
N PRO A 199 -9.08 7.28 10.31
CA PRO A 199 -9.34 5.87 10.12
C PRO A 199 -10.39 5.31 11.09
N GLU A 200 -11.28 4.46 10.57
CA GLU A 200 -12.21 3.69 11.38
C GLU A 200 -11.53 2.45 11.98
N GLU A 201 -12.14 1.85 13.02
CA GLU A 201 -11.57 0.71 13.74
C GLU A 201 -11.24 -0.48 12.81
N LYS A 202 -12.13 -0.81 11.87
CA LYS A 202 -11.90 -1.92 10.92
C LYS A 202 -10.66 -1.70 10.05
N TRP A 203 -10.40 -0.46 9.65
CA TRP A 203 -9.20 -0.11 8.88
C TRP A 203 -7.95 -0.26 9.75
N MET A 204 -7.97 0.23 10.98
CA MET A 204 -6.87 0.03 11.93
C MET A 204 -6.60 -1.47 12.19
N GLN A 205 -7.64 -2.30 12.26
CA GLN A 205 -7.51 -3.76 12.40
C GLN A 205 -6.80 -4.39 11.19
N ILE A 206 -7.13 -3.98 9.96
CA ILE A 206 -6.42 -4.44 8.75
C ILE A 206 -4.94 -4.07 8.84
N ALA A 207 -4.61 -2.84 9.26
CA ALA A 207 -3.23 -2.40 9.43
C ALA A 207 -2.47 -3.25 10.48
N CYS A 208 -3.12 -3.56 11.61
CA CYS A 208 -2.57 -4.41 12.67
C CYS A 208 -2.36 -5.86 12.22
N GLU A 209 -3.32 -6.42 11.47
CA GLU A 209 -3.17 -7.74 10.89
C GLU A 209 -2.04 -7.77 9.84
N PHE A 210 -1.89 -6.70 9.06
CA PHE A 210 -0.77 -6.54 8.12
C PHE A 210 0.59 -6.56 8.85
N MET A 211 0.74 -5.80 9.94
CA MET A 211 1.93 -5.85 10.79
C MET A 211 2.21 -7.25 11.34
N LEU A 212 1.16 -7.97 11.74
CA LEU A 212 1.26 -9.36 12.21
C LEU A 212 1.74 -10.28 11.08
N GLN A 213 1.19 -10.18 9.86
CA GLN A 213 1.63 -10.99 8.72
C GLN A 213 3.09 -10.70 8.32
N ALA A 214 3.49 -9.42 8.31
CA ALA A 214 4.87 -9.02 8.07
C ALA A 214 5.84 -9.57 9.13
N SER A 215 5.39 -9.59 10.39
CA SER A 215 6.15 -10.15 11.50
C SER A 215 6.28 -11.68 11.41
N LEU A 216 5.19 -12.39 11.10
CA LEU A 216 5.21 -13.85 10.92
C LEU A 216 6.12 -14.25 9.77
N GLU A 217 6.06 -13.56 8.62
CA GLU A 217 6.96 -13.80 7.50
C GLU A 217 8.42 -13.59 7.91
N SER A 218 8.73 -12.46 8.54
CA SER A 218 10.10 -12.11 8.93
C SER A 218 10.68 -13.09 9.96
N ILE A 219 9.89 -13.49 10.97
CA ILE A 219 10.30 -14.48 11.96
C ILE A 219 10.51 -15.85 11.32
N ARG A 220 9.63 -16.29 10.41
CA ARG A 220 9.79 -17.56 9.69
C ARG A 220 11.08 -17.62 8.89
N ILE A 221 11.40 -16.55 8.16
CA ILE A 221 12.65 -16.47 7.39
C ILE A 221 13.84 -16.61 8.33
N ARG A 222 13.87 -15.88 9.46
CA ARG A 222 14.96 -15.95 10.46
C ARG A 222 15.09 -17.30 11.14
N LEU A 223 13.98 -17.98 11.42
CA LEU A 223 14.00 -19.32 12.02
C LEU A 223 14.53 -20.37 11.03
N ARG A 224 14.40 -20.13 9.72
CA ARG A 224 14.89 -21.02 8.66
C ARG A 224 16.34 -20.74 8.27
N ASP A 225 16.68 -19.46 8.12
CA ASP A 225 18.00 -18.99 7.72
C ASP A 225 18.73 -18.36 8.91
N SER A 226 19.65 -19.13 9.51
CA SER A 226 20.57 -18.66 10.54
C SER A 226 21.75 -17.87 9.97
N GLY A 227 21.62 -17.32 8.75
CA GLY A 227 22.66 -16.60 8.03
C GLY A 227 22.89 -15.18 8.53
N ASN A 228 23.95 -14.54 8.04
CA ASN A 228 24.32 -13.16 8.40
C ASN A 228 23.43 -12.09 7.73
N GLU A 229 22.35 -12.49 7.02
CA GLU A 229 21.36 -11.61 6.36
C GLU A 229 20.47 -10.85 7.35
N ASP A 230 20.60 -11.14 8.64
CA ASP A 230 19.78 -10.60 9.71
C ASP A 230 19.81 -9.06 9.82
N MET A 231 20.80 -8.39 9.20
CA MET A 231 20.88 -6.93 9.16
C MET A 231 19.75 -6.29 8.30
N PHE A 232 19.34 -6.98 7.24
CA PHE A 232 18.35 -6.51 6.25
C PHE A 232 17.00 -7.20 6.35
N LEU A 233 16.83 -8.12 7.31
CA LEU A 233 15.54 -8.70 7.62
C LEU A 233 14.81 -7.81 8.62
N PRO A 234 13.50 -7.55 8.43
CA PRO A 234 12.69 -6.86 9.43
C PRO A 234 12.69 -7.62 10.75
N ARG A 235 12.80 -6.90 11.86
CA ARG A 235 12.57 -7.41 13.20
C ARG A 235 11.11 -7.20 13.59
N LEU A 236 10.67 -7.86 14.68
CA LEU A 236 9.32 -7.69 15.20
C LEU A 236 9.03 -6.21 15.56
N ASP A 237 10.00 -5.53 16.19
CA ASP A 237 9.90 -4.09 16.49
C ASP A 237 9.84 -3.25 15.22
N ASP A 238 10.63 -3.59 14.19
CA ASP A 238 10.60 -2.89 12.89
C ASP A 238 9.20 -2.95 12.25
N CYS A 239 8.48 -4.08 12.35
CA CYS A 239 7.14 -4.26 11.81
C CYS A 239 6.05 -3.47 12.57
N PHE A 240 6.20 -3.31 13.88
CA PHE A 240 5.25 -2.60 14.76
C PHE A 240 5.63 -1.12 15.01
N ALA A 241 6.66 -0.61 14.31
CA ALA A 241 7.16 0.77 14.39
C ALA A 241 6.24 1.78 13.67
N TRP A 242 4.98 1.82 14.08
CA TRP A 242 3.93 2.67 13.52
C TRP A 242 3.11 3.30 14.64
N GLY A 243 2.98 4.62 14.60
CA GLY A 243 2.26 5.37 15.60
C GLY A 243 2.51 6.86 15.53
N TYR A 244 1.81 7.57 16.40
CA TYR A 244 1.89 9.01 16.53
C TYR A 244 3.15 9.44 17.30
N PHE A 245 3.79 10.51 16.84
CA PHE A 245 5.00 11.07 17.44
C PHE A 245 4.88 12.61 17.51
N ASP A 246 4.97 13.18 18.71
CA ASP A 246 4.72 14.62 18.93
C ASP A 246 5.77 15.55 18.29
N ALA A 247 6.98 15.05 18.01
CA ALA A 247 8.13 15.86 17.58
C ALA A 247 8.77 15.29 16.31
N PRO A 248 8.05 15.22 15.17
CA PRO A 248 8.54 14.59 13.94
C PRO A 248 9.90 15.12 13.48
N ASP A 249 10.23 16.37 13.77
CA ASP A 249 11.55 16.97 13.51
C ASP A 249 12.73 16.18 14.12
N GLU A 250 12.52 15.45 15.23
CA GLU A 250 13.56 14.60 15.84
C GLU A 250 13.82 13.29 15.07
N LEU A 251 12.97 12.94 14.10
CA LEU A 251 13.10 11.75 13.25
C LEU A 251 13.97 11.99 12.02
N ILE A 252 14.31 13.25 11.75
CA ILE A 252 15.06 13.70 10.58
C ILE A 252 16.55 13.65 10.90
N GLY A 253 17.31 12.93 10.06
CA GLY A 253 18.76 12.93 10.15
C GLY A 253 19.32 14.32 9.79
N PRO A 254 20.51 14.70 10.26
CA PRO A 254 21.13 15.98 9.91
C PRO A 254 21.35 16.20 8.40
N ASP A 255 21.25 15.15 7.58
CA ASP A 255 21.45 15.19 6.12
C ASP A 255 20.14 15.18 5.28
N ASP A 256 18.94 15.04 5.88
CA ASP A 256 17.67 14.71 5.15
C ASP A 256 16.55 15.78 5.27
N GLN A 257 16.91 17.06 5.31
CA GLN A 257 16.09 18.13 5.91
C GLN A 257 14.93 18.79 5.13
N ALA A 258 14.60 18.41 3.88
CA ALA A 258 13.64 19.20 3.09
C ALA A 258 12.44 18.44 2.49
N HIS A 259 12.57 17.15 2.18
CA HIS A 259 11.47 16.36 1.59
C HIS A 259 10.87 15.33 2.56
N VAL A 260 11.57 14.97 3.62
CA VAL A 260 11.13 13.97 4.62
C VAL A 260 10.06 14.54 5.57
N ASP A 261 10.00 15.86 5.73
CA ASP A 261 9.07 16.57 6.63
C ASP A 261 7.59 16.32 6.28
N GLU A 262 7.23 16.45 5.01
CA GLU A 262 5.84 16.42 4.57
C GLU A 262 5.28 15.00 4.62
N GLU A 263 6.04 14.01 4.13
CA GLU A 263 5.64 12.61 4.12
C GLU A 263 5.52 12.05 5.55
N LEU A 264 6.48 12.39 6.42
CA LEU A 264 6.46 11.97 7.81
C LEU A 264 5.31 12.60 8.61
N ALA A 265 5.05 13.90 8.39
CA ALA A 265 3.90 14.57 8.98
C ALA A 265 2.59 13.88 8.55
N PHE A 266 2.51 13.48 7.29
CA PHE A 266 1.36 12.82 6.71
C PHE A 266 1.06 11.45 7.35
N PHE A 267 2.08 10.60 7.52
CA PHE A 267 1.94 9.35 8.29
C PHE A 267 1.56 9.61 9.74
N ASN A 268 2.14 10.64 10.35
CA ASN A 268 1.89 10.96 11.75
C ASN A 268 0.42 11.36 11.97
N HIS A 269 -0.17 12.07 11.00
CA HIS A 269 -1.58 12.44 11.03
C HIS A 269 -2.53 11.23 11.00
N LEU A 270 -2.14 10.12 10.34
CA LEU A 270 -2.94 8.89 10.28
C LEU A 270 -3.26 8.33 11.68
N PHE A 271 -2.32 8.47 12.61
CA PHE A 271 -2.40 7.90 13.97
C PHE A 271 -2.88 8.91 15.03
N ARG A 272 -3.16 10.15 14.63
CA ARG A 272 -3.60 11.20 15.55
C ARG A 272 -5.05 10.96 15.99
N ALA A 273 -5.33 11.20 17.27
CA ALA A 273 -6.70 11.17 17.77
C ALA A 273 -7.56 12.24 17.05
N PRO A 274 -8.81 11.91 16.66
CA PRO A 274 -9.72 12.90 16.08
C PRO A 274 -9.92 14.05 17.06
N THR A 275 -9.70 15.28 16.59
CA THR A 275 -10.12 16.47 17.33
C THR A 275 -11.63 16.58 17.20
N ASN A 276 -12.36 16.60 18.33
CA ASN A 276 -13.81 16.82 18.28
C ASN A 276 -14.08 18.19 17.62
N ASP A 277 -14.64 18.15 16.41
CA ASP A 277 -14.99 19.33 15.62
C ASP A 277 -15.88 20.27 16.43
N GLY A 278 -15.29 21.36 16.95
CA GLY A 278 -16.00 22.44 17.64
C GLY A 278 -15.50 22.78 19.04
N ALA A 279 -14.66 21.96 19.66
CA ALA A 279 -13.95 22.34 20.88
C ALA A 279 -12.52 22.76 20.52
N VAL A 280 -12.11 23.97 20.91
CA VAL A 280 -10.70 24.35 20.94
C VAL A 280 -10.08 23.51 22.06
N ASP A 281 -9.73 22.27 21.73
CA ASP A 281 -9.02 21.40 22.65
C ASP A 281 -7.58 21.92 22.73
N GLU A 282 -7.27 22.67 23.80
CA GLU A 282 -5.91 23.13 24.12
C GLU A 282 -4.98 21.96 24.48
N SER A 283 -5.49 20.73 24.52
CA SER A 283 -4.69 19.53 24.73
C SER A 283 -3.67 19.36 23.59
N PRO A 284 -2.41 19.02 23.92
CA PRO A 284 -1.44 18.66 22.89
C PRO A 284 -1.99 17.45 22.11
N PRO A 285 -1.72 17.37 20.80
CA PRO A 285 -2.12 16.22 20.00
C PRO A 285 -1.60 14.92 20.60
N ARG A 286 -2.44 13.88 20.53
CA ARG A 286 -2.17 12.55 21.10
C ARG A 286 -2.41 11.47 20.07
N GLU A 287 -1.81 10.31 20.31
CA GLU A 287 -2.11 9.10 19.57
C GLU A 287 -3.58 8.70 19.76
N ASN A 288 -4.18 8.16 18.71
CA ASN A 288 -5.52 7.59 18.75
C ASN A 288 -5.53 6.40 19.72
N PRO A 289 -6.32 6.43 20.81
CA PRO A 289 -6.30 5.36 21.81
C PRO A 289 -6.79 4.01 21.25
N THR A 290 -7.67 4.03 20.24
CA THR A 290 -8.11 2.81 19.54
C THR A 290 -6.95 2.19 18.77
N TRP A 291 -6.12 3.00 18.13
CA TRP A 291 -4.90 2.55 17.45
C TRP A 291 -3.94 1.88 18.43
N THR A 292 -3.57 2.58 19.50
CA THR A 292 -2.65 2.05 20.53
C THR A 292 -3.17 0.73 21.09
N LYS A 293 -4.47 0.65 21.40
CA LYS A 293 -5.10 -0.56 21.93
C LYS A 293 -4.97 -1.73 20.93
N LEU A 294 -5.39 -1.54 19.69
CA LEU A 294 -5.35 -2.59 18.66
C LEU A 294 -3.90 -3.03 18.37
N ARG A 295 -2.97 -2.08 18.23
CA ARG A 295 -1.55 -2.37 18.02
C ARG A 295 -1.02 -3.27 19.13
N ASN A 296 -1.32 -2.94 20.39
CA ASN A 296 -0.87 -3.69 21.55
C ASN A 296 -1.54 -5.07 21.66
N GLU A 297 -2.82 -5.19 21.29
CA GLU A 297 -3.51 -6.48 21.22
C GLU A 297 -2.81 -7.43 20.23
N TYR A 298 -2.54 -6.97 19.00
CA TYR A 298 -1.83 -7.77 18.00
C TYR A 298 -0.36 -8.04 18.36
N LEU A 299 0.33 -7.09 18.99
CA LEU A 299 1.70 -7.31 19.47
C LEU A 299 1.74 -8.33 20.62
N SER A 300 0.76 -8.31 21.52
CA SER A 300 0.68 -9.24 22.66
C SER A 300 0.56 -10.71 22.21
N GLU A 301 0.09 -10.95 20.99
CA GLU A 301 0.11 -12.28 20.39
C GLU A 301 1.53 -12.83 20.23
N PHE A 302 2.56 -12.00 20.16
CA PHE A 302 3.94 -12.46 20.11
C PHE A 302 4.53 -12.77 21.49
N HIS A 303 3.78 -12.60 22.59
CA HIS A 303 4.30 -12.92 23.92
C HIS A 303 4.67 -14.41 24.07
N ILE A 304 5.93 -14.65 24.42
CA ILE A 304 6.52 -15.97 24.73
C ILE A 304 7.42 -15.83 25.96
N ALA A 305 7.78 -16.95 26.58
CA ALA A 305 8.74 -16.94 27.68
C ALA A 305 10.14 -16.54 27.18
N ASP A 306 10.90 -15.81 28.01
CA ASP A 306 12.26 -15.34 27.71
C ASP A 306 13.25 -16.48 27.38
N ASP A 307 12.99 -17.69 27.90
CA ASP A 307 13.78 -18.90 27.71
C ASP A 307 13.14 -19.88 26.73
N ALA A 308 12.16 -19.43 25.94
CA ALA A 308 11.45 -20.27 24.97
C ALA A 308 12.44 -20.90 23.97
N SER A 309 12.38 -22.23 23.85
CA SER A 309 13.18 -22.97 22.87
C SER A 309 12.80 -22.61 21.43
N ALA A 310 13.70 -22.83 20.48
CA ALA A 310 13.41 -22.64 19.04
C ALA A 310 12.15 -23.42 18.60
N SER A 311 11.96 -24.64 19.10
CA SER A 311 10.74 -25.43 18.81
C SER A 311 9.46 -24.76 19.33
N SER A 312 9.53 -24.11 20.50
CA SER A 312 8.41 -23.36 21.07
C SER A 312 8.09 -22.11 20.25
N GLN A 313 9.13 -21.43 19.75
CA GLN A 313 8.99 -20.29 18.84
C GLN A 313 8.33 -20.70 17.52
N THR A 314 8.81 -21.77 16.87
CA THR A 314 8.20 -22.31 15.65
C THR A 314 6.73 -22.67 15.89
N TRP A 315 6.43 -23.37 16.98
CA TRP A 315 5.05 -23.74 17.30
C TRP A 315 4.15 -22.51 17.53
N ARG A 316 4.67 -21.46 18.19
CA ARG A 316 3.93 -20.21 18.37
C ARG A 316 3.62 -19.54 17.03
N VAL A 317 4.61 -19.47 16.14
CA VAL A 317 4.47 -18.91 14.78
C VAL A 317 3.43 -19.70 13.97
N ASP A 318 3.48 -21.04 14.01
CA ASP A 318 2.53 -21.88 13.29
C ASP A 318 1.10 -21.72 13.83
N ARG A 319 0.94 -21.65 15.16
CA ARG A 319 -0.36 -21.37 15.78
C ARG A 319 -0.91 -20.00 15.38
N LEU A 320 -0.04 -18.98 15.29
CA LEU A 320 -0.46 -17.65 14.86
C LEU A 320 -0.88 -17.64 13.39
N ALA A 321 -0.16 -18.31 12.50
CA ALA A 321 -0.55 -18.40 11.10
C ALA A 321 -1.85 -19.20 10.89
N GLN A 322 -2.17 -20.15 11.77
CA GLN A 322 -3.48 -20.82 11.77
C GLN A 322 -4.58 -19.90 12.30
N LYS A 323 -4.30 -19.08 13.33
CA LYS A 323 -5.26 -18.13 13.90
C LYS A 323 -5.55 -16.95 12.97
N TYR A 324 -4.54 -16.51 12.21
CA TYR A 324 -4.60 -15.40 11.26
C TYR A 324 -4.16 -15.89 9.87
N PRO A 325 -5.05 -16.59 9.13
CA PRO A 325 -4.72 -17.12 7.82
C PRO A 325 -4.42 -16.00 6.82
N PRO A 326 -3.32 -16.09 6.05
CA PRO A 326 -2.94 -15.03 5.10
C PRO A 326 -3.99 -14.81 4.00
N GLU A 327 -4.72 -15.86 3.60
CA GLU A 327 -5.81 -15.78 2.61
C GLU A 327 -6.95 -14.88 3.10
N SER A 328 -7.42 -15.09 4.33
CA SER A 328 -8.49 -14.26 4.91
C SER A 328 -8.05 -12.81 5.13
N PHE A 329 -6.77 -12.59 5.44
CA PHE A 329 -6.21 -11.25 5.51
C PHE A 329 -6.17 -10.59 4.13
N GLN A 330 -5.70 -11.31 3.11
CA GLN A 330 -5.62 -10.82 1.73
C GLN A 330 -7.01 -10.40 1.23
N ASP A 331 -8.05 -11.21 1.45
CA ASP A 331 -9.41 -10.85 1.05
C ASP A 331 -9.89 -9.54 1.69
N GLN A 332 -9.61 -9.35 2.98
CA GLN A 332 -9.96 -8.11 3.70
C GLN A 332 -9.18 -6.91 3.16
N LEU A 333 -7.88 -7.08 2.90
CA LEU A 333 -7.02 -6.04 2.34
C LEU A 333 -7.47 -5.63 0.94
N VAL A 334 -7.73 -6.61 0.06
CA VAL A 334 -8.17 -6.37 -1.32
C VAL A 334 -9.53 -5.68 -1.33
N GLN A 335 -10.46 -6.10 -0.46
CA GLN A 335 -11.75 -5.40 -0.32
C GLN A 335 -11.57 -3.96 0.17
N PHE A 336 -10.68 -3.71 1.12
CA PHE A 336 -10.37 -2.35 1.58
C PHE A 336 -9.81 -1.50 0.44
N LEU A 337 -8.83 -2.02 -0.30
CA LEU A 337 -8.23 -1.31 -1.45
C LEU A 337 -9.26 -1.06 -2.56
N LYS A 338 -10.20 -1.99 -2.78
CA LYS A 338 -11.29 -1.79 -3.73
C LYS A 338 -12.18 -0.63 -3.32
N ASN A 339 -12.59 -0.60 -2.05
CA ASN A 339 -13.37 0.51 -1.52
C ASN A 339 -12.61 1.84 -1.60
N ALA A 340 -11.30 1.84 -1.34
CA ALA A 340 -10.46 3.02 -1.47
C ALA A 340 -10.37 3.50 -2.93
N TRP A 341 -10.15 2.57 -3.86
CA TRP A 341 -10.09 2.85 -5.28
C TRP A 341 -11.40 3.43 -5.81
N ASP A 342 -12.54 2.86 -5.42
CA ASP A 342 -13.87 3.34 -5.80
C ASP A 342 -14.15 4.77 -5.28
N LEU A 343 -13.51 5.17 -4.18
CA LEU A 343 -13.63 6.52 -3.64
C LEU A 343 -12.71 7.52 -4.34
N ALA A 344 -11.50 7.10 -4.70
CA ALA A 344 -10.57 7.90 -5.49
C ALA A 344 -11.03 8.06 -6.95
N MET A 345 -11.77 7.08 -7.48
CA MET A 345 -12.41 7.11 -8.80
C MET A 345 -13.80 7.73 -8.75
N VAL A 346 -13.87 9.06 -8.57
CA VAL A 346 -15.13 9.83 -8.49
C VAL A 346 -16.02 9.58 -9.72
N ASN A 347 -15.41 9.41 -10.90
CA ASN A 347 -16.10 9.00 -12.13
C ASN A 347 -15.27 7.94 -12.85
N LYS A 348 -15.95 6.97 -13.47
CA LYS A 348 -15.29 6.04 -14.42
C LYS A 348 -14.73 6.83 -15.61
N PRO A 349 -13.62 6.40 -16.22
CA PRO A 349 -13.10 7.05 -17.43
C PRO A 349 -14.16 7.13 -18.53
N VAL A 350 -14.14 8.19 -19.33
CA VAL A 350 -15.15 8.46 -20.37
C VAL A 350 -15.32 7.27 -21.31
N LEU A 351 -14.21 6.66 -21.75
CA LEU A 351 -14.26 5.50 -22.65
C LEU A 351 -14.93 4.27 -22.00
N VAL A 352 -14.75 4.06 -20.70
CA VAL A 352 -15.43 2.98 -19.96
C VAL A 352 -16.92 3.26 -19.88
N GLN A 353 -17.31 4.51 -19.62
CA GLN A 353 -18.73 4.89 -19.59
C GLN A 353 -19.39 4.63 -20.97
N ILE A 354 -18.70 4.95 -22.07
CA ILE A 354 -19.18 4.68 -23.43
C ILE A 354 -19.40 3.18 -23.67
N GLU A 355 -18.48 2.32 -23.19
CA GLU A 355 -18.65 0.86 -23.24
C GLU A 355 -19.88 0.39 -22.45
N GLU A 356 -20.15 1.04 -21.31
CA GLU A 356 -21.32 0.79 -20.46
C GLU A 356 -22.63 1.36 -21.04
N GLY A 357 -22.56 2.08 -22.17
CA GLY A 357 -23.71 2.63 -22.87
C GLY A 357 -24.26 3.93 -22.27
N HIS A 358 -23.42 4.71 -21.58
CA HIS A 358 -23.83 6.00 -21.00
C HIS A 358 -22.66 7.00 -20.87
N LEU A 359 -22.96 8.26 -20.57
CA LEU A 359 -21.97 9.30 -20.24
C LEU A 359 -22.47 10.08 -19.01
N LYS A 360 -22.48 9.40 -17.86
CA LYS A 360 -22.92 9.94 -16.56
C LYS A 360 -22.19 11.21 -16.16
N SER A 361 -20.89 11.31 -16.43
CA SER A 361 -20.11 12.52 -16.13
C SER A 361 -20.61 13.76 -16.88
N LEU A 362 -21.33 13.58 -17.98
CA LEU A 362 -21.95 14.65 -18.78
C LEU A 362 -23.48 14.67 -18.66
N GLY A 363 -24.08 13.81 -17.83
CA GLY A 363 -25.53 13.67 -17.70
C GLY A 363 -26.23 13.10 -18.94
N VAL A 364 -25.49 12.45 -19.85
CA VAL A 364 -26.01 11.94 -21.12
C VAL A 364 -26.31 10.44 -20.97
N GLU A 365 -27.60 10.07 -20.98
CA GLU A 365 -28.07 8.69 -20.83
C GLU A 365 -29.25 8.39 -21.78
N GLY A 366 -29.53 7.10 -22.02
CA GLY A 366 -30.69 6.66 -22.79
C GLY A 366 -30.70 7.20 -24.23
N ALA A 367 -31.81 7.83 -24.63
CA ALA A 367 -31.99 8.32 -26.00
C ALA A 367 -30.97 9.40 -26.40
N GLU A 368 -30.49 10.22 -25.45
CA GLU A 368 -29.49 11.24 -25.72
C GLU A 368 -28.11 10.61 -25.99
N PHE A 369 -27.80 9.51 -25.30
CA PHE A 369 -26.58 8.74 -25.57
C PHE A 369 -26.65 8.04 -26.93
N ASP A 370 -27.81 7.49 -27.30
CA ASP A 370 -28.01 6.87 -28.62
C ASP A 370 -27.80 7.88 -29.75
N ASP A 371 -28.36 9.09 -29.63
CA ASP A 371 -28.14 10.18 -30.58
C ASP A 371 -26.68 10.65 -30.61
N PHE A 372 -26.00 10.70 -29.45
CA PHE A 372 -24.56 10.93 -29.40
C PHE A 372 -23.78 9.87 -30.18
N MET A 373 -24.03 8.59 -29.95
CA MET A 373 -23.34 7.48 -30.62
C MET A 373 -23.52 7.50 -32.14
N VAL A 374 -24.71 7.88 -32.63
CA VAL A 374 -24.97 8.09 -34.05
C VAL A 374 -24.16 9.28 -34.57
N ARG A 375 -24.14 10.41 -33.86
CA ARG A 375 -23.38 11.62 -34.26
C ARG A 375 -21.88 11.38 -34.34
N VAL A 376 -21.32 10.59 -33.42
CA VAL A 376 -19.88 10.26 -33.42
C VAL A 376 -19.54 9.04 -34.28
N GLY A 377 -20.51 8.47 -34.99
CA GLY A 377 -20.31 7.36 -35.93
C GLY A 377 -20.00 6.02 -35.28
N LEU A 378 -20.31 5.85 -33.99
CA LEU A 378 -20.11 4.61 -33.23
C LEU A 378 -21.34 3.69 -33.26
N ARG A 379 -22.49 4.17 -33.74
CA ARG A 379 -23.70 3.36 -33.98
C ARG A 379 -24.32 3.72 -35.33
N GLU A 380 -24.81 2.72 -36.05
CA GLU A 380 -25.56 2.94 -37.29
C GLU A 380 -26.91 3.59 -36.99
N ASP A 381 -27.21 4.66 -37.73
CA ASP A 381 -28.52 5.29 -37.69
C ASP A 381 -29.56 4.30 -38.24
N LEU A 382 -30.47 3.82 -37.39
CA LEU A 382 -31.52 2.84 -37.74
C LEU A 382 -32.46 3.36 -38.85
N ASN A 383 -32.39 4.66 -39.18
CA ASN A 383 -33.09 5.28 -40.29
C ASN A 383 -32.30 5.31 -41.61
N GLY A 384 -31.17 4.60 -41.70
CA GLY A 384 -30.51 4.28 -42.97
C GLY A 384 -30.10 5.52 -43.76
N SER A 385 -29.11 6.26 -43.27
CA SER A 385 -28.29 7.16 -44.11
C SER A 385 -27.05 7.59 -43.34
N LEU A 386 -25.90 7.00 -43.66
CA LEU A 386 -24.60 7.64 -43.43
C LEU A 386 -24.58 9.00 -44.14
N LYS A 387 -25.06 10.06 -43.49
CA LYS A 387 -24.78 11.44 -43.88
C LYS A 387 -23.48 11.86 -43.22
N LEU A 388 -22.38 11.33 -43.75
CA LEU A 388 -21.10 12.04 -43.74
C LEU A 388 -21.34 13.37 -44.47
N LYS A 389 -21.52 14.45 -43.70
CA LYS A 389 -21.34 15.79 -44.26
C LYS A 389 -19.83 15.99 -44.44
N LEU A 390 -19.44 15.91 -45.73
CA LEU A 390 -18.16 16.33 -46.30
C LEU A 390 -17.78 17.76 -45.90
#